data_AF-A0AAD5WZ13-F1
#
_entry.id   AF-A0AAD5WZ13-F1
#
_cell.length_a   1.000
_cell.length_b   1.000
_cell.length_c   1.000
_cell.angle_alpha   90.00
_cell.angle_beta   90.00
_cell.angle_gamma   90.00
#
_symmetry.space_group_name_H-M   'P 1'
#
loop_
_entity.id
_entity.type
_entity.pdbx_description
1 polymer ?
#
loop_
_entity_poly.entity_id
_entity_poly.type
_entity_poly.pdbx_seq_one_letter_code
_entity_poly.pdbx_strand_id
1 'polypeptide(L)'
;MEDFQGVEEKAFVKDEVDNVIKESIENTIQNAAYHHNKVAQWNSNIVEQCLKKLTGLNKPFKYIGSTTYKYDSKTMYVIVNVFGLTI
;
A
#
# COMPACT_ATOMS: atom_id res chain seq x y z
N MET A 1 16.15 -28.55 -9.96
CA MET A 1 16.18 -27.69 -8.75
C MET A 1 16.09 -26.21 -9.11
N GLU A 2 16.21 -25.85 -10.40
CA GLU A 2 16.03 -24.47 -10.90
C GLU A 2 14.54 -24.04 -11.00
N ASP A 3 13.59 -24.98 -11.03
CA ASP A 3 12.15 -24.66 -11.13
C ASP A 3 11.53 -24.07 -9.86
N PHE A 4 12.18 -24.18 -8.69
CA PHE A 4 11.63 -23.65 -7.43
C PHE A 4 11.88 -22.15 -7.27
N GLN A 5 13.01 -21.63 -7.79
CA GLN A 5 13.41 -20.23 -7.66
C GLN A 5 12.50 -19.29 -8.48
N GLY A 6 12.03 -19.74 -9.66
CA GLY A 6 11.13 -18.94 -10.51
C GLY A 6 9.71 -18.78 -9.97
N VAL A 7 9.32 -19.58 -8.98
CA VAL A 7 8.00 -19.50 -8.33
C VAL A 7 7.98 -18.40 -7.28
N GLU A 8 9.05 -18.23 -6.50
CA GLU A 8 9.18 -17.15 -5.51
C GLU A 8 9.29 -15.77 -6.16
N GLU A 9 9.99 -15.66 -7.29
CA GLU A 9 10.14 -14.38 -8.02
C GLU A 9 8.81 -13.90 -8.63
N LYS A 10 7.89 -14.83 -8.89
CA LYS A 10 6.53 -14.57 -9.39
C LYS A 10 5.48 -14.59 -8.28
N ALA A 11 5.85 -14.86 -7.03
CA ALA A 11 4.90 -14.97 -5.93
C ALA A 11 4.48 -13.58 -5.45
N PHE A 12 3.17 -13.40 -5.25
CA PHE A 12 2.64 -12.26 -4.53
C PHE A 12 2.88 -12.45 -3.04
N VAL A 13 4.01 -11.92 -2.54
CA VAL A 13 4.42 -12.09 -1.14
C VAL A 13 3.65 -11.10 -0.27
N LYS A 14 2.63 -11.60 0.43
CA LYS A 14 1.75 -10.79 1.28
C LYS A 14 2.52 -9.91 2.27
N ASP A 15 3.53 -10.46 2.94
CA ASP A 15 4.29 -9.73 3.96
C ASP A 15 5.09 -8.55 3.38
N GLU A 16 5.59 -8.69 2.15
CA GLU A 16 6.27 -7.62 1.43
C GLU A 16 5.30 -6.48 1.10
N VAL A 17 4.10 -6.83 0.63
CA VAL A 17 3.02 -5.86 0.36
C VAL A 17 2.55 -5.18 1.63
N ASP A 18 2.34 -5.94 2.71
CA ASP A 18 1.94 -5.40 4.02
C ASP A 18 2.98 -4.41 4.56
N ASN A 19 4.27 -4.71 4.39
CA ASN A 19 5.35 -3.80 4.80
C ASN A 19 5.35 -2.51 3.97
N VAL A 20 5.18 -2.61 2.65
CA VAL A 20 5.05 -1.43 1.77
C VAL A 20 3.86 -0.56 2.18
N ILE A 21 2.72 -1.16 2.49
CA ILE A 21 1.51 -0.45 2.94
C ILE A 21 1.78 0.28 4.26
N LYS A 22 2.30 -0.43 5.27
CA LYS A 22 2.59 0.14 6.59
C LYS A 22 3.53 1.34 6.49
N GLU A 23 4.64 1.18 5.78
CA GLU A 23 5.62 2.24 5.63
C GLU A 23 5.05 3.45 4.87
N SER A 24 4.20 3.22 3.86
CA SER A 24 3.56 4.32 3.11
C SER A 24 2.56 5.11 3.96
N ILE A 25 1.82 4.43 4.84
CA ILE A 25 0.92 5.07 5.82
C ILE A 25 1.74 5.88 6.82
N GLU A 26 2.76 5.26 7.42
CA GLU A 26 3.62 5.89 8.43
C GLU A 26 4.35 7.11 7.86
N ASN A 27 4.92 7.03 6.65
CA ASN A 27 5.60 8.16 6.02
C ASN A 27 4.65 9.31 5.66
N THR A 28 3.37 9.04 5.44
CA THR A 28 2.41 10.07 5.02
C THR A 28 1.73 10.77 6.21
N ILE A 29 1.28 9.99 7.19
CA ILE A 29 0.49 10.50 8.32
C ILE A 29 1.39 10.75 9.53
N GLN A 30 2.39 9.89 9.76
CA GLN A 30 3.28 9.93 10.92
C GLN A 30 2.46 10.07 12.21
N ASN A 31 2.75 11.08 13.02
CA ASN A 31 2.02 11.42 14.25
C ASN A 31 1.09 12.64 14.06
N ALA A 32 0.65 12.92 12.84
CA ALA A 32 -0.21 14.08 12.56
C ALA A 32 -1.59 13.89 13.19
N ALA A 33 -2.04 14.91 13.93
CA ALA A 33 -3.43 14.99 14.37
C ALA A 33 -4.38 15.05 13.18
N TYR A 34 -5.58 14.48 13.33
CA TYR A 34 -6.58 14.49 12.26
C TYR A 34 -6.94 15.91 11.85
N HIS A 35 -6.82 16.17 10.55
CA HIS A 35 -7.30 17.39 9.92
C HIS A 35 -8.07 17.03 8.67
N HIS A 36 -9.37 17.33 8.65
CA HIS A 36 -10.26 16.99 7.55
C HIS A 36 -9.72 17.43 6.17
N ASN A 37 -9.17 18.65 6.09
CA ASN A 37 -8.63 19.21 4.84
C ASN A 37 -7.39 18.47 4.31
N LYS A 38 -6.67 17.73 5.17
CA LYS A 38 -5.48 16.96 4.78
C LYS A 38 -5.82 15.55 4.29
N VAL A 39 -7.01 15.03 4.60
CA VAL A 39 -7.39 13.65 4.30
C VAL A 39 -7.29 13.33 2.81
N ALA A 40 -7.70 14.25 1.94
CA ALA A 40 -7.60 14.06 0.49
C ALA A 40 -6.13 13.93 0.03
N GLN A 41 -5.25 14.80 0.53
CA GLN A 41 -3.82 14.74 0.22
C GLN A 41 -3.16 13.46 0.77
N TRP A 42 -3.47 13.09 2.02
CA TRP A 42 -2.97 11.84 2.61
C TRP A 42 -3.43 10.62 1.81
N ASN A 43 -4.66 10.61 1.30
CA ASN A 43 -5.15 9.55 0.44
C ASN A 43 -4.28 9.39 -0.81
N SER A 44 -4.13 10.47 -1.58
CA SER A 44 -3.32 10.47 -2.79
C SER A 44 -1.87 10.02 -2.52
N ASN A 45 -1.26 10.57 -1.47
CA ASN A 45 0.12 10.26 -1.11
C ASN A 45 0.33 8.79 -0.73
N ILE A 46 -0.57 8.19 0.06
CA ILE A 46 -0.46 6.78 0.45
C ILE A 46 -0.61 5.88 -0.77
N VAL A 47 -1.60 6.13 -1.62
CA VAL A 47 -1.83 5.31 -2.82
C VAL A 47 -0.64 5.41 -3.77
N GLU A 48 -0.13 6.62 -4.03
CA GLU A 48 1.01 6.84 -4.91
C GLU A 48 2.28 6.15 -4.38
N GLN A 49 2.58 6.27 -3.08
CA GLN A 49 3.74 5.63 -2.47
C GLN A 49 3.66 4.11 -2.52
N CYS A 50 2.49 3.53 -2.17
CA CYS A 50 2.27 2.10 -2.26
C CYS A 50 2.50 1.60 -3.69
N LEU A 51 1.86 2.22 -4.68
CA LEU A 51 1.96 1.79 -6.08
C LEU A 51 3.38 1.92 -6.60
N LYS A 52 4.07 3.04 -6.33
CA LYS A 52 5.46 3.26 -6.76
C LYS A 52 6.41 2.20 -6.22
N LYS A 53 6.30 1.86 -4.93
CA LYS A 53 7.11 0.82 -4.30
C LYS A 53 6.80 -0.56 -4.86
N LEU A 54 5.51 -0.91 -5.00
CA LEU A 54 5.08 -2.20 -5.55
C LEU A 54 5.54 -2.40 -7.00
N THR A 55 5.45 -1.36 -7.84
CA THR A 55 5.98 -1.41 -9.22
C THR A 55 7.50 -1.53 -9.23
N GLY A 56 8.19 -0.95 -8.24
CA GLY A 56 9.64 -1.04 -8.10
C GLY A 56 10.16 -2.43 -7.74
N LEU A 57 9.29 -3.36 -7.31
CA LEU A 57 9.64 -4.76 -7.07
C LEU A 57 9.90 -5.53 -8.38
N ASN A 58 9.57 -4.95 -9.55
CA ASN A 58 9.75 -5.55 -10.87
C ASN A 58 9.12 -6.95 -11.04
N LYS A 59 8.10 -7.27 -10.23
CA LYS A 59 7.32 -8.49 -10.36
C LYS A 59 6.23 -8.34 -11.43
N PRO A 60 5.85 -9.41 -12.15
CA PRO A 60 4.92 -9.35 -13.29
C PRO A 60 3.44 -9.24 -12.85
N PHE A 61 3.12 -8.17 -12.14
CA PHE A 61 1.78 -7.87 -11.66
C PHE A 61 1.31 -6.49 -12.14
N LYS A 62 0.00 -6.37 -12.42
CA LYS A 62 -0.71 -5.09 -12.46
C LYS A 62 -1.22 -4.80 -11.05
N TYR A 63 -0.78 -3.69 -10.47
CA TYR A 63 -1.19 -3.27 -9.12
C TYR A 63 -2.33 -2.24 -9.17
N ILE A 64 -3.33 -2.43 -8.31
CA ILE A 64 -4.43 -1.49 -8.09
C ILE A 64 -4.49 -1.20 -6.60
N GLY A 65 -4.44 0.07 -6.21
CA GLY A 65 -4.50 0.52 -4.83
C GLY A 65 -5.71 1.40 -4.56
N SER A 66 -6.35 1.24 -3.40
CA SER A 66 -7.40 2.14 -2.91
C SER A 66 -7.24 2.38 -1.41
N THR A 67 -7.54 3.61 -0.97
CA THR A 67 -7.52 3.96 0.46
C THR A 67 -8.85 4.59 0.86
N THR A 68 -9.39 4.16 1.99
CA THR A 68 -10.62 4.68 2.60
C THR A 68 -10.33 5.17 4.01
N TYR A 69 -10.87 6.34 4.34
CA TYR A 69 -10.73 6.95 5.66
C TYR A 69 -12.08 6.99 6.36
N LYS A 70 -12.10 6.59 7.63
CA LYS A 70 -13.26 6.76 8.51
C LYS A 70 -12.83 7.54 9.74
N TYR A 71 -13.48 8.68 9.99
CA TYR A 71 -13.30 9.44 11.22
C TYR A 71 -14.51 9.17 12.13
N ASP A 72 -14.27 8.67 13.34
CA ASP A 72 -15.30 8.48 14.35
C ASP A 72 -14.87 9.15 15.66
N SER A 73 -15.57 10.24 15.99
CA SER A 73 -15.50 11.04 17.22
C SER A 73 -14.11 11.62 17.55
N LYS A 74 -13.11 10.77 17.78
CA LYS A 74 -11.71 11.12 18.08
C LYS A 74 -10.69 10.18 17.43
N THR A 75 -11.14 9.14 16.74
CA THR A 75 -10.28 8.13 16.12
C THR A 75 -10.41 8.19 14.61
N MET A 76 -9.28 8.24 13.92
CA MET A 76 -9.22 8.08 12.47
C MET A 76 -8.80 6.65 12.15
N TYR A 77 -9.55 5.99 11.28
CA TYR A 77 -9.21 4.70 10.69
C TYR A 77 -8.82 4.91 9.24
N VAL A 78 -7.75 4.25 8.82
CA VAL A 78 -7.29 4.21 7.43
C VAL A 78 -7.29 2.76 6.99
N ILE A 79 -8.00 2.48 5.90
CA ILE A 79 -8.08 1.16 5.28
C ILE A 79 -7.44 1.28 3.92
N VAL A 80 -6.35 0.55 3.68
CA VAL A 80 -5.66 0.47 2.39
C VAL A 80 -5.90 -0.91 1.81
N ASN A 81 -6.37 -0.98 0.57
CA ASN A 81 -6.53 -2.20 -0.20
C ASN A 81 -5.57 -2.17 -1.39
N VAL A 82 -4.86 -3.27 -1.61
CA VAL A 82 -4.00 -3.46 -2.77
C VAL A 82 -4.37 -4.78 -3.44
N PHE A 83 -4.58 -4.74 -4.75
CA PHE A 83 -4.79 -5.90 -5.60
C PHE A 83 -3.60 -6.04 -6.55
N GLY A 84 -3.00 -7.23 -6.60
CA GLY A 84 -2.02 -7.60 -7.61
C GLY A 84 -2.64 -8.61 -8.56
N LEU A 85 -2.76 -8.27 -9.84
CA LEU A 85 -3.22 -9.19 -10.88
C LEU A 85 -2.01 -9.66 -11.69
N THR A 86 -1.75 -10.97 -11.68
CA THR A 86 -0.68 -11.56 -12.48
C THR A 86 -0.92 -11.28 -13.97
N ILE A 87 0.14 -10.96 -14.69
CA ILE A 87 0.13 -10.72 -16.14
C ILE A 87 0.46 -12.01 -16.88
#